data_AF-A0A967EUN2-F1
#
_entry.id   AF-A0A967EUN2-F1
#
_cell.length_a   1.000
_cell.length_b   1.000
_cell.length_c   1.000
_cell.angle_alpha   90.00
_cell.angle_beta   90.00
_cell.angle_gamma   90.00
#
_symmetry.space_group_name_H-M   'P 1'
#
loop_
_entity.id
_entity.type
_entity.pdbx_description
1 polymer ?
#
loop_
_entity_poly.entity_id
_entity_poly.type
_entity_poly.pdbx_seq_one_letter_code
_entity_poly.pdbx_strand_id
1 'polypeptide(L)'
;MLTTRQEKTSTNARPTSLWRQLSGALGGGERRSLFSKRGIDPASVKAGRVFRHDDGKGRCETATIVGLCDILGMPHVRYDLRIDQPGHRPFEDGSRVLGMKTFIEHFCEPVGS
;
A
#
# COMPACT_ATOMS: atom_id res chain seq x y z
N MET A 1 14.28 -41.43 -32.33
CA MET A 1 15.13 -40.41 -31.67
C MET A 1 14.23 -39.28 -31.21
N LEU A 2 14.06 -39.15 -29.89
CA LEU A 2 13.27 -38.10 -29.25
C LEU A 2 14.10 -36.81 -29.19
N THR A 3 13.56 -35.71 -29.69
CA THR A 3 14.10 -34.37 -29.39
C THR A 3 12.95 -33.43 -29.06
N THR A 4 13.21 -32.63 -28.04
CA THR A 4 12.26 -32.09 -27.08
C THR A 4 11.54 -30.86 -27.60
N ARG A 5 10.26 -30.74 -27.25
CA ARG A 5 9.55 -29.45 -27.21
C ARG A 5 10.18 -28.59 -26.12
N GLN A 6 10.44 -27.32 -26.40
CA GLN A 6 10.49 -26.28 -25.37
C GLN A 6 9.53 -25.15 -25.76
N GLU A 7 8.50 -25.04 -24.94
CA GLU A 7 7.50 -23.99 -24.90
C GLU A 7 8.08 -22.86 -24.05
N LYS A 8 8.36 -21.70 -24.66
CA LYS A 8 8.78 -20.50 -23.95
C LYS A 8 7.53 -19.68 -23.64
N THR A 9 6.86 -20.02 -22.55
CA THR A 9 5.79 -19.20 -21.96
C THR A 9 6.39 -17.91 -21.42
N SER A 10 6.47 -16.91 -22.29
CA SER A 10 6.78 -15.54 -21.90
C SER A 10 5.56 -15.00 -21.13
N THR A 11 5.60 -15.10 -19.81
CA THR A 11 4.62 -14.49 -18.91
C THR A 11 4.74 -12.97 -19.00
N ASN A 12 4.03 -12.37 -19.94
CA ASN A 12 3.76 -10.95 -20.01
C ASN A 12 2.76 -10.59 -18.91
N ALA A 13 3.24 -10.52 -17.67
CA ALA A 13 2.48 -9.91 -16.59
C ALA A 13 2.44 -8.40 -16.86
N ARG A 14 1.34 -7.97 -17.48
CA ARG A 14 0.96 -6.56 -17.60
C ARG A 14 1.03 -5.95 -16.20
N PRO A 15 1.80 -4.87 -15.96
CA PRO A 15 1.71 -4.16 -14.70
C PRO A 15 0.28 -3.60 -14.58
N THR A 16 -0.49 -4.19 -13.67
CA THR A 16 -1.82 -3.74 -13.28
C THR A 16 -1.72 -2.36 -12.69
N SER A 17 -1.75 -1.36 -13.57
CA SER A 17 -2.67 -0.21 -13.61
C SER A 17 -3.25 0.35 -12.30
N LEU A 18 -2.52 0.31 -11.19
CA LEU A 18 -2.86 1.04 -9.97
C LEU A 18 -2.49 2.54 -10.10
N TRP A 19 -1.57 2.88 -11.00
CA TRP A 19 -1.11 4.24 -11.22
C TRP A 19 -2.02 5.10 -12.12
N ARG A 20 -2.85 4.50 -12.98
CA ARG A 20 -3.71 5.29 -13.89
C ARG A 20 -4.93 5.90 -13.20
N GLN A 21 -5.29 5.45 -11.99
CA GLN A 21 -6.39 6.03 -11.22
C GLN A 21 -5.98 7.22 -10.33
N LEU A 22 -4.67 7.42 -10.06
CA LEU A 22 -4.21 8.54 -9.24
C LEU A 22 -3.86 9.80 -10.05
N SER A 23 -3.70 9.70 -11.37
CA SER A 23 -3.43 10.85 -12.26
C SER A 23 -4.70 11.54 -12.79
N GLY A 24 -5.89 11.00 -12.49
CA GLY A 24 -7.16 11.39 -13.12
C GLY A 24 -7.96 12.52 -12.45
N ALA A 25 -7.42 13.22 -11.45
CA ALA A 25 -8.19 14.21 -10.69
C ALA A 25 -7.55 15.62 -10.67
N LEU A 26 -7.02 16.09 -11.80
CA LEU A 26 -6.71 17.51 -12.02
C LEU A 26 -7.86 18.27 -12.73
N GLY A 27 -9.10 17.84 -12.53
CA GLY A 27 -10.28 18.47 -13.11
C GLY A 27 -11.38 18.67 -12.08
N GLY A 28 -11.45 19.88 -11.51
CA GLY A 28 -12.67 20.52 -11.01
C GLY A 28 -13.53 19.75 -10.00
N GLY A 29 -13.35 20.07 -8.71
CA GLY A 29 -14.27 19.63 -7.65
C GLY A 29 -13.81 20.10 -6.28
N GLU A 30 -14.04 21.37 -5.99
CA GLU A 30 -13.90 21.95 -4.66
C GLU A 30 -14.64 21.11 -3.60
N ARG A 31 -13.92 20.56 -2.61
CA ARG A 31 -14.13 20.78 -1.16
C ARG A 31 -13.30 19.80 -0.32
N ARG A 32 -12.16 20.32 0.14
CA ARG A 32 -11.47 20.05 1.44
C ARG A 32 -11.41 18.60 1.92
N SER A 33 -10.28 17.94 1.69
CA SER A 33 -9.60 17.25 2.78
C SER A 33 -8.19 17.81 2.90
N LEU A 34 -8.00 18.52 4.01
CA LEU A 34 -6.81 19.29 4.32
C LEU A 34 -5.65 18.32 4.51
N PHE A 35 -4.58 18.51 3.75
CA PHE A 35 -3.23 17.99 3.97
C PHE A 35 -2.66 18.51 5.29
N SER A 36 -3.33 18.21 6.39
CA SER A 36 -2.99 18.60 7.76
C SER A 36 -2.84 17.33 8.59
N LYS A 37 -1.87 16.48 8.25
CA LYS A 37 -1.47 15.38 9.13
C LYS A 37 -0.02 15.64 9.52
N ARG A 38 0.20 15.89 10.81
CA ARG A 38 1.52 15.93 11.46
C ARG A 38 2.34 14.79 10.86
N GLY A 39 3.47 15.12 10.24
CA GLY A 39 4.33 14.11 9.62
C GLY A 39 4.59 13.01 10.63
N ILE A 40 4.17 11.79 10.30
CA ILE A 40 4.52 10.64 11.13
C ILE A 40 6.04 10.53 11.06
N ASP A 41 6.66 10.59 12.23
CA ASP A 41 8.10 10.47 12.32
C ASP A 41 8.52 9.07 11.84
N PRO A 42 9.50 8.95 10.93
CA PRO A 42 9.94 7.65 10.43
C PRO A 42 10.43 6.72 11.56
N ALA A 43 10.89 7.24 12.69
CA ALA A 43 11.27 6.41 13.84
C ALA A 43 10.07 5.74 14.54
N SER A 44 8.84 6.19 14.28
CA SER A 44 7.62 5.57 14.79
C SER A 44 7.21 4.31 14.01
N VAL A 45 7.72 4.16 12.79
CA VAL A 45 7.45 3.03 11.91
C VAL A 45 8.33 1.85 12.35
N LYS A 46 7.75 0.93 13.13
CA LYS A 46 8.44 -0.26 13.67
C LYS A 46 7.62 -1.52 13.45
N ALA A 47 8.29 -2.66 13.37
CA ALA A 47 7.62 -3.96 13.33
C ALA A 47 6.64 -4.12 14.50
N GLY A 48 5.49 -4.71 14.24
CA GLY A 48 4.38 -4.88 15.18
C GLY A 48 3.48 -3.66 15.33
N ARG A 49 3.82 -2.49 14.75
CA ARG A 49 2.92 -1.34 14.75
C ARG A 49 1.82 -1.51 13.71
N VAL A 50 0.65 -0.95 14.03
CA VAL A 50 -0.51 -0.94 13.14
C VAL A 50 -0.82 0.49 12.76
N PHE A 51 -1.02 0.71 11.47
CA PHE A 51 -1.43 1.99 10.92
C PHE A 51 -2.73 1.83 10.17
N ARG A 52 -3.54 2.88 10.16
CA ARG A 52 -4.78 2.95 9.40
C ARG A 52 -4.76 4.10 8.41
N HIS A 53 -5.47 3.87 7.33
CA HIS A 53 -5.77 4.87 6.33
C HIS A 53 -7.26 4.76 5.98
N ASP A 54 -7.95 5.89 5.98
CA ASP A 54 -9.33 5.99 5.52
C ASP A 54 -9.33 6.79 4.21
N ASP A 55 -9.92 6.20 3.16
CA ASP A 55 -10.04 6.82 1.82
C ASP A 55 -11.15 7.89 1.78
N GLY A 56 -11.90 8.10 2.88
CA GLY A 56 -13.03 9.02 2.94
C GLY A 56 -14.31 8.50 2.25
N LYS A 57 -14.21 7.41 1.49
CA LYS A 57 -15.35 6.73 0.82
C LYS A 57 -15.86 5.52 1.62
N GLY A 58 -15.50 5.45 2.91
CA GLY A 58 -15.83 4.35 3.80
C GLY A 58 -14.89 3.15 3.69
N ARG A 59 -13.93 3.13 2.76
CA ARG A 59 -12.89 2.09 2.73
C ARG A 59 -11.83 2.40 3.78
N CYS A 60 -11.63 1.46 4.71
CA CYS A 60 -10.59 1.55 5.73
C CYS A 60 -9.51 0.50 5.47
N GLU A 61 -8.28 0.96 5.29
CA GLU A 61 -7.10 0.14 5.11
C GLU A 61 -6.33 0.07 6.43
N THR A 62 -6.02 -1.14 6.86
CA THR A 62 -5.23 -1.41 8.07
C THR A 62 -3.94 -2.10 7.68
N ALA A 63 -2.81 -1.44 7.92
CA ALA A 63 -1.48 -1.95 7.65
C ALA A 63 -0.80 -2.36 8.95
N THR A 64 -0.46 -3.65 9.07
CA THR A 64 0.32 -4.17 10.20
C THR A 64 1.76 -4.35 9.78
N ILE A 65 2.69 -3.62 10.37
CA ILE A 65 4.09 -3.70 9.98
C ILE A 65 4.69 -5.02 10.42
N VAL A 66 5.15 -5.79 9.44
CA VAL A 66 5.83 -7.07 9.65
C VAL A 66 7.33 -6.85 9.84
N GLY A 67 7.92 -5.90 9.11
CA GLY A 67 9.34 -5.61 9.20
C GLY A 67 9.78 -4.42 8.38
N LEU A 68 11.04 -4.05 8.54
CA LEU A 68 11.72 -3.04 7.74
C LEU A 68 12.79 -3.73 6.89
N CYS A 69 12.94 -3.31 5.65
CA CYS A 69 13.99 -3.80 4.77
C CYS A 69 14.65 -2.63 4.03
N ASP A 70 15.90 -2.82 3.64
CA ASP A 70 16.60 -1.92 2.75
C ASP A 70 16.70 -2.59 1.38
N ILE A 71 16.26 -1.89 0.34
CA ILE A 71 16.33 -2.37 -1.04
C ILE A 71 17.03 -1.28 -1.84
N LEU A 72 18.22 -1.59 -2.36
CA LEU A 72 19.04 -0.67 -3.16
C LEU A 72 19.41 0.64 -2.43
N GLY A 73 19.62 0.58 -1.11
CA GLY A 73 19.94 1.76 -0.29
C GLY A 73 18.73 2.63 0.05
N MET A 74 17.51 2.12 -0.20
CA MET A 74 16.27 2.82 0.09
C MET A 74 15.48 2.07 1.16
N PRO A 75 15.01 2.77 2.22
CA PRO A 75 14.25 2.14 3.28
C PRO A 75 12.84 1.80 2.81
N HIS A 76 12.43 0.56 3.06
CA HIS A 76 11.13 0.00 2.74
C HIS A 76 10.48 -0.60 4.00
N VAL A 77 9.15 -0.62 3.99
CA VAL A 77 8.30 -1.18 5.03
C VAL A 77 7.59 -2.39 4.45
N ARG A 78 7.75 -3.54 5.09
CA ARG A 78 6.96 -4.73 4.83
C ARG A 78 5.80 -4.77 5.81
N TYR A 79 4.59 -4.92 5.31
CA TYR A 79 3.37 -4.89 6.12
C TYR A 79 2.31 -5.83 5.56
N ASP A 80 1.45 -6.34 6.43
CA ASP A 80 0.25 -7.07 6.03
C ASP A 80 -0.93 -6.12 5.95
N LEU A 81 -1.61 -6.11 4.80
CA LEU A 81 -2.71 -5.21 4.52
C LEU A 81 -4.05 -5.94 4.72
N ARG A 82 -4.92 -5.33 5.50
CA ARG A 82 -6.32 -5.71 5.65
C ARG A 82 -7.19 -4.55 5.18
N ILE A 83 -8.15 -4.85 4.32
CA ILE A 83 -9.06 -3.85 3.77
C ILE A 83 -10.47 -4.15 4.27
N ASP A 84 -11.06 -3.14 4.89
CA ASP A 84 -12.43 -3.14 5.38
C ASP A 84 -13.26 -2.19 4.50
N GLN A 85 -14.37 -2.67 3.95
CA GLN A 85 -15.25 -1.87 3.11
C GLN A 85 -16.72 -2.14 3.49
N PRO A 86 -17.54 -1.09 3.68
CA PRO A 86 -18.95 -1.21 3.96
C PRO A 86 -19.66 -2.06 2.90
N GLY A 87 -20.41 -3.06 3.34
CA GLY A 87 -21.15 -3.97 2.44
C GLY A 87 -20.32 -5.12 1.88
N HIS A 88 -19.02 -5.18 2.15
CA HIS A 88 -18.16 -6.32 1.78
C HIS A 88 -17.56 -6.95 3.02
N ARG A 89 -17.24 -8.25 2.94
CA ARG A 89 -16.50 -8.93 4.00
C ARG A 89 -15.08 -8.34 4.05
N PRO A 90 -14.53 -8.06 5.25
CA PRO A 90 -13.15 -7.65 5.38
C PRO A 90 -12.25 -8.71 4.76
N PHE A 91 -11.28 -8.29 3.94
CA PHE A 91 -10.37 -9.22 3.29
C PHE A 91 -8.91 -8.88 3.62
N GLU A 92 -8.14 -9.93 3.79
CA GLU A 92 -6.69 -9.86 3.99
C GLU A 92 -6.05 -9.90 2.62
N ASP A 93 -5.47 -8.79 2.22
CA ASP A 93 -4.77 -8.67 0.94
C ASP A 93 -3.36 -9.28 1.02
N GLY A 94 -2.83 -9.41 2.24
CA GLY A 94 -1.58 -10.11 2.54
C GLY A 94 -0.36 -9.20 2.59
N SER A 95 0.82 -9.80 2.45
CA SER A 95 2.10 -9.13 2.67
C SER A 95 2.48 -8.23 1.49
N ARG A 96 2.69 -6.95 1.76
CA ARG A 96 3.12 -5.92 0.81
C ARG A 96 4.42 -5.26 1.25
N VAL A 97 5.09 -4.63 0.30
CA VAL A 97 6.31 -3.83 0.52
C VAL A 97 6.10 -2.47 -0.14
N LEU A 98 6.43 -1.41 0.59
CA LEU A 98 6.34 -0.03 0.11
C LEU A 98 7.52 0.79 0.62
N GLY A 99 7.95 1.81 -0.13
CA GLY A 99 8.99 2.72 0.34
C GLY A 99 8.55 3.45 1.62
N MET A 100 9.47 3.63 2.58
CA MET A 100 9.19 4.25 3.88
C MET A 100 8.50 5.60 3.76
N LYS A 101 8.99 6.46 2.86
CA LYS A 101 8.40 7.77 2.61
C LYS A 101 6.94 7.66 2.14
N THR A 102 6.69 6.80 1.15
CA THR A 102 5.35 6.57 0.61
C THR A 102 4.44 5.94 1.67
N PHE A 103 4.98 5.09 2.55
CA PHE A 103 4.20 4.46 3.61
C PHE A 103 3.70 5.50 4.60
N ILE A 104 4.59 6.40 5.03
CA ILE A 104 4.26 7.50 5.94
C ILE A 104 3.27 8.49 5.32
N GLU A 105 3.42 8.78 4.03
CA GLU A 105 2.50 9.67 3.30
C GLU A 105 1.09 9.08 3.15
N HIS A 106 0.98 7.75 3.02
CA HIS A 106 -0.30 7.06 2.87
C HIS A 106 -0.95 6.76 4.23
N PHE A 107 -0.21 6.11 5.13
CA PHE A 107 -0.71 5.63 6.42
C PHE A 107 -0.42 6.61 7.55
N CYS A 108 -1.22 7.67 7.61
CA CYS A 108 -0.99 8.79 8.53
C CYS A 108 -1.68 8.66 9.90
N GLU A 109 -2.34 7.54 10.20
CA GLU A 109 -2.99 7.33 11.49
C GLU A 109 -2.41 6.10 12.19
N PRO A 110 -1.53 6.29 13.19
CA PRO A 110 -1.09 5.17 14.01
C PRO A 110 -2.28 4.72 14.87
N VAL A 111 -2.60 3.44 14.80
CA VAL A 111 -3.61 2.86 15.68
C VAL A 111 -2.94 2.61 17.01
N GLY A 112 -3.22 3.48 17.97
CA GLY A 112 -2.65 3.41 19.31
C GLY A 112 -2.96 2.07 19.97
N SER A 113 -1.90 1.46 20.50
CA SER A 113 -1.89 0.32 21.43
C SER A 113 -2.39 0.71 22.81
#